data_AF-A0AAF0QPR0-F1
#
_entry.id   AF-A0AAF0QPR0-F1
#
_cell.length_a   1.000
_cell.length_b   1.000
_cell.length_c   1.000
_cell.angle_alpha   90.00
_cell.angle_beta   90.00
_cell.angle_gamma   90.00
#
_symmetry.space_group_name_H-M   'P 1'
#
loop_
_entity.id
_entity.type
_entity.pdbx_description
1 polymer ?
#
loop_
_entity_poly.entity_id
_entity_poly.type
_entity_poly.pdbx_seq_one_letter_code
_entity_poly.pdbx_strand_id
1 'polypeptide(L)'
;MLFLQEHSGDNHLFLQCPLAYDLWNMSLLYFKISWVMPQSFREAYMFWSSWIVDKTIRKAWNMIPAEISWCIWTERNKRCYDGSSSPLHALKAKCLVNPVCWTKLSPVSNTGKLLDFISTLNLEGTNI
;
A
#
# COMPACT_ATOMS: atom_id res chain seq x y z
N MET A 1 -2.59 5.18 23.16
CA MET A 1 -3.36 4.39 22.16
C MET A 1 -3.31 5.16 20.85
N LEU A 2 -2.42 4.78 19.92
CA LEU A 2 -1.98 5.55 18.73
C LEU A 2 -3.08 6.04 17.76
N PHE A 3 -4.36 5.75 18.02
CA PHE A 3 -5.48 6.04 17.13
C PHE A 3 -6.63 6.82 17.79
N LEU A 4 -6.58 7.05 19.12
CA LEU A 4 -7.68 7.68 19.84
C LEU A 4 -7.55 9.19 20.02
N GLN A 5 -6.44 9.81 19.61
CA GLN A 5 -6.12 11.18 20.00
C GLN A 5 -6.13 12.21 18.87
N GLU A 6 -6.39 11.81 17.61
CA GLU A 6 -6.18 12.70 16.46
C GLU A 6 -7.41 12.83 15.55
N HIS A 7 -7.62 14.06 15.09
CA HIS A 7 -8.81 14.56 14.39
C HIS A 7 -9.18 13.71 13.16
N SER A 8 -10.45 13.33 13.08
CA SER A 8 -11.05 12.37 12.15
C SER A 8 -11.08 12.85 10.68
N GLY A 9 -9.93 12.96 10.01
CA GLY A 9 -9.85 13.22 8.57
C GLY A 9 -9.26 12.03 7.80
N ASP A 10 -9.75 11.79 6.58
CA ASP A 10 -9.28 10.69 5.72
C ASP A 10 -7.77 10.73 5.49
N ASN A 11 -7.20 11.93 5.29
CA ASN A 11 -5.75 12.11 5.13
C ASN A 11 -4.97 11.69 6.36
N HIS A 12 -5.48 12.04 7.55
CA HIS A 12 -4.83 11.67 8.79
C HIS A 12 -4.87 10.14 8.98
N LEU A 13 -6.04 9.56 8.72
CA LEU A 13 -6.28 8.13 8.86
C LEU A 13 -5.40 7.28 7.93
N PHE A 14 -5.38 7.60 6.64
CA PHE A 14 -4.75 6.73 5.64
C PHE A 14 -3.32 7.10 5.31
N LEU A 15 -2.81 8.23 5.81
CA LEU A 15 -1.51 8.75 5.37
C LEU A 15 -0.63 9.29 6.51
N GLN A 16 -1.17 10.09 7.42
CA GLN A 16 -0.36 10.86 8.37
C GLN A 16 -0.15 10.17 9.72
N CYS A 17 -1.04 9.25 10.10
CA CYS A 17 -0.84 8.45 11.31
C CYS A 17 0.47 7.62 11.21
N PRO A 18 1.25 7.46 12.30
CA PRO A 18 2.53 6.75 12.26
C PRO A 18 2.46 5.33 11.68
N LEU A 19 1.40 4.58 11.99
CA LEU A 19 1.21 3.24 11.40
C LEU A 19 0.95 3.32 9.89
N ALA A 20 0.11 4.26 9.46
CA ALA A 20 -0.20 4.43 8.05
C ALA A 20 1.07 4.80 7.28
N TYR A 21 1.82 5.78 7.80
CA TYR A 21 3.10 6.19 7.26
C TYR A 21 4.08 5.01 7.14
N ASP A 22 4.24 4.21 8.19
CA ASP A 22 5.12 3.04 8.19
C ASP A 22 4.71 1.98 7.16
N LEU A 23 3.42 1.71 7.01
CA LEU A 23 2.90 0.73 6.06
C LEU A 23 3.07 1.21 4.61
N TRP A 24 2.80 2.49 4.34
CA TRP A 24 3.07 3.11 3.04
C TRP A 24 4.56 3.07 2.71
N ASN A 25 5.42 3.57 3.61
CA ASN A 25 6.86 3.63 3.39
C ASN A 25 7.45 2.24 3.16
N MET A 26 7.05 1.24 3.96
CA MET A 26 7.49 -0.14 3.77
C MET A 26 7.07 -0.71 2.41
N SER A 27 5.81 -0.48 2.01
CA SER A 27 5.31 -0.96 0.71
C SER A 27 6.05 -0.28 -0.45
N LEU A 28 6.25 1.04 -0.36
CA LEU A 28 6.98 1.82 -1.37
C LEU A 28 8.45 1.39 -1.48
N LEU A 29 9.13 1.17 -0.34
CA LEU A 29 10.49 0.63 -0.29
C LEU A 29 10.56 -0.76 -0.92
N TYR A 30 9.58 -1.62 -0.65
CA TYR A 30 9.50 -2.96 -1.25
C TYR A 30 9.37 -2.89 -2.78
N PHE A 31 8.64 -1.91 -3.31
CA PHE A 31 8.54 -1.65 -4.75
C PHE A 31 9.67 -0.77 -5.30
N LYS A 32 10.63 -0.33 -4.47
CA LYS A 32 11.68 0.67 -4.77
C LYS A 32 11.17 1.94 -5.45
N ILE A 33 9.98 2.38 -5.06
CA ILE A 33 9.38 3.60 -5.58
C ILE A 33 9.89 4.79 -4.75
N SER A 34 10.62 5.71 -5.39
CA SER A 34 10.94 7.00 -4.79
C SER A 34 9.65 7.80 -4.61
N TRP A 35 9.37 8.18 -3.36
CA TRP A 35 8.09 8.78 -3.00
C TRP A 35 8.28 9.93 -2.02
N VAL A 36 7.62 11.04 -2.31
CA VAL A 36 7.41 12.12 -1.34
C VAL A 36 5.99 11.98 -0.84
N MET A 37 5.81 11.81 0.47
CA MET A 37 4.48 11.65 1.05
C MET A 37 3.61 12.87 0.72
N PRO A 38 2.50 12.72 -0.03
CA PRO A 38 1.66 13.85 -0.40
C PRO A 38 0.84 14.34 0.78
N GLN A 39 0.20 15.49 0.64
CA GLN A 39 -0.54 16.12 1.74
C GLN A 39 -1.92 15.48 1.94
N SER A 40 -2.43 14.77 0.92
CA SER A 40 -3.71 14.07 0.98
C SER A 40 -3.67 12.65 0.45
N PHE A 41 -4.53 11.79 0.99
CA PHE A 41 -4.73 10.42 0.49
C PHE A 41 -5.19 10.43 -0.97
N ARG A 42 -6.00 11.43 -1.34
CA ARG A 42 -6.43 11.65 -2.73
C ARG A 42 -5.24 11.93 -3.65
N GLU A 43 -4.32 12.81 -3.26
CA GLU A 43 -3.09 13.06 -4.02
C GLU A 43 -2.23 11.81 -4.13
N ALA A 44 -2.09 11.02 -3.06
CA ALA A 44 -1.38 9.73 -3.11
C ALA A 44 -1.97 8.81 -4.17
N TYR A 45 -3.29 8.64 -4.16
CA TYR A 45 -3.96 7.77 -5.12
C TYR A 45 -3.84 8.29 -6.56
N MET A 46 -3.93 9.61 -6.76
CA MET A 46 -3.79 10.23 -8.08
C MET A 46 -2.38 10.07 -8.63
N PHE A 47 -1.37 10.38 -7.82
CA PHE A 47 0.03 10.20 -8.21
C PHE A 47 0.32 8.73 -8.52
N TRP A 48 -0.16 7.79 -7.72
CA TRP A 48 0.01 6.36 -8.01
C TRP A 48 -0.61 5.96 -9.35
N SER A 49 -1.83 6.45 -9.61
CA SER A 49 -2.59 6.15 -10.83
C SER A 49 -1.97 6.78 -12.07
N SER A 50 -1.20 7.86 -11.95
CA SER A 50 -0.56 8.54 -13.09
C SER A 50 0.67 7.82 -13.65
N TRP A 51 1.17 6.78 -12.98
CA TRP A 51 2.31 6.01 -13.48
C TRP A 51 1.98 5.34 -14.82
N ILE A 52 2.93 5.37 -15.76
CA ILE A 52 2.77 4.70 -17.05
C ILE A 52 3.18 3.24 -16.88
N VAL A 53 2.20 2.37 -16.70
CA VAL A 53 2.38 0.92 -16.65
C VAL A 53 1.62 0.23 -17.79
N ASP A 54 2.08 -0.96 -18.17
CA ASP A 54 1.45 -1.80 -19.18
C ASP A 54 -0.05 -2.02 -18.86
N LYS A 55 -0.91 -1.95 -19.88
CA LYS A 55 -2.36 -2.10 -19.73
C LYS A 55 -2.76 -3.42 -19.05
N THR A 56 -1.99 -4.48 -19.26
CA THR A 56 -2.20 -5.81 -18.69
C THR A 56 -1.94 -5.88 -17.18
N ILE A 57 -1.13 -4.96 -16.63
CA ILE A 57 -0.85 -4.88 -15.18
C ILE A 57 -1.55 -3.70 -14.51
N ARG A 58 -2.10 -2.74 -15.28
CA ARG A 58 -2.78 -1.53 -14.76
C ARG A 58 -3.77 -1.81 -13.63
N LYS A 59 -4.60 -2.85 -13.77
CA LYS A 59 -5.59 -3.20 -12.73
C LYS A 59 -4.91 -3.61 -11.43
N ALA A 60 -3.90 -4.48 -11.51
CA ALA A 60 -3.15 -4.92 -10.34
C ALA A 60 -2.32 -3.79 -9.73
N TRP A 61 -1.73 -2.93 -10.56
CA TRP A 61 -1.03 -1.73 -10.12
C TRP A 61 -1.93 -0.83 -9.27
N ASN A 62 -3.14 -0.52 -9.75
CA ASN A 62 -4.08 0.34 -9.04
C ASN A 62 -4.66 -0.30 -7.75
N MET A 63 -4.55 -1.63 -7.59
CA MET A 63 -5.01 -2.32 -6.38
C MET A 63 -4.03 -2.16 -5.20
N ILE A 64 -2.76 -1.84 -5.46
CA ILE A 64 -1.75 -1.73 -4.39
C ILE A 64 -2.13 -0.65 -3.35
N PRO A 65 -2.44 0.61 -3.74
CA PRO A 65 -2.95 1.63 -2.81
C PRO A 65 -4.19 1.19 -2.04
N ALA A 66 -5.11 0.50 -2.72
CA ALA A 66 -6.36 0.05 -2.12
C ALA A 66 -6.11 -1.00 -1.03
N GLU A 67 -5.17 -1.93 -1.25
CA GLU A 67 -4.82 -2.96 -0.27
C GLU A 67 -4.11 -2.37 0.96
N ILE A 68 -3.19 -1.43 0.77
CA ILE A 68 -2.53 -0.71 1.88
C ILE A 68 -3.60 0.01 2.73
N SER A 69 -4.50 0.74 2.07
CA SER A 69 -5.60 1.46 2.73
C SER A 69 -6.53 0.51 3.47
N TRP A 70 -6.85 -0.64 2.88
CA TRP A 70 -7.69 -1.66 3.49
C TRP A 70 -7.05 -2.28 4.74
N CYS A 71 -5.74 -2.53 4.70
CA CYS A 71 -4.99 -2.99 5.86
C CYS A 71 -5.03 -1.98 7.01
N ILE A 72 -4.81 -0.68 6.70
CA ILE A 72 -4.89 0.42 7.67
C ILE A 72 -6.31 0.50 8.28
N TRP A 73 -7.34 0.51 7.43
CA TRP A 73 -8.74 0.56 7.85
C TRP A 73 -9.11 -0.60 8.78
N THR A 74 -8.75 -1.82 8.37
CA THR A 74 -9.06 -3.04 9.13
C THR A 74 -8.38 -3.03 10.50
N GLU A 75 -7.10 -2.66 10.56
CA GLU A 75 -6.35 -2.62 11.81
C GLU A 75 -6.89 -1.54 12.75
N ARG A 76 -7.29 -0.37 12.23
CA ARG A 76 -7.96 0.65 13.04
C ARG A 76 -9.26 0.12 13.61
N ASN A 77 -10.12 -0.48 12.79
CA ASN A 77 -11.40 -0.99 13.25
C ASN A 77 -11.20 -2.04 14.35
N LYS A 78 -10.24 -2.96 14.17
CA LYS A 78 -9.88 -3.93 15.19
C LYS A 78 -9.45 -3.29 16.51
N ARG A 79 -8.64 -2.21 16.46
CA ARG A 79 -8.22 -1.48 17.67
C ARG A 79 -9.35 -0.72 18.34
N CYS A 80 -10.26 -0.12 17.56
CA CYS A 80 -11.36 0.68 18.07
C CYS A 80 -12.52 -0.16 18.62
N TYR A 81 -12.88 -1.24 17.93
CA TYR A 81 -14.07 -2.04 18.25
C TYR A 81 -13.73 -3.30 19.06
N ASP A 82 -12.60 -3.95 18.79
CA ASP A 82 -12.22 -5.20 19.46
C ASP A 82 -11.19 -4.98 20.59
N GLY A 83 -10.68 -3.75 20.75
CA GLY A 83 -9.66 -3.41 21.74
C GLY A 83 -8.33 -4.15 21.54
N SER A 84 -8.12 -4.76 20.36
CA SER A 84 -6.96 -5.60 20.08
C SER A 84 -6.10 -5.02 18.95
N SER A 85 -4.81 -5.31 18.96
CA SER A 85 -3.86 -4.85 17.93
C SER A 85 -3.11 -6.02 17.31
N SER A 86 -2.93 -5.99 16.00
CA SER A 86 -2.09 -6.97 15.31
C SER A 86 -0.61 -6.60 15.45
N PRO A 87 0.30 -7.58 15.54
CA PRO A 87 1.73 -7.31 15.49
C PRO A 87 2.12 -6.60 14.19
N LEU A 88 3.04 -5.63 14.27
CA LEU A 88 3.44 -4.81 13.11
C LEU A 88 3.97 -5.66 11.95
N HIS A 89 4.73 -6.73 12.23
CA HIS A 89 5.24 -7.62 11.19
C HIS A 89 4.11 -8.34 10.43
N ALA A 90 3.03 -8.70 11.11
CA ALA A 90 1.88 -9.36 10.50
C ALA A 90 1.10 -8.39 9.60
N LEU A 91 0.98 -7.12 10.01
CA LEU A 91 0.39 -6.06 9.19
C LEU A 91 1.21 -5.80 7.93
N LYS A 92 2.54 -5.71 8.08
CA LYS A 92 3.47 -5.53 6.94
C LYS A 92 3.36 -6.70 5.96
N ALA A 93 3.38 -7.94 6.47
CA ALA A 93 3.20 -9.13 5.64
C ALA A 93 1.85 -9.11 4.90
N LYS A 94 0.77 -8.74 5.57
CA LYS A 94 -0.57 -8.64 4.95
C LYS A 94 -0.59 -7.62 3.79
N CYS A 95 0.00 -6.44 3.99
CA CYS A 95 0.09 -5.40 2.96
C CYS A 95 0.87 -5.86 1.71
N LEU A 96 1.89 -6.72 1.88
CA LEU A 96 2.72 -7.20 0.77
C LEU A 96 2.17 -8.46 0.08
N VAL A 97 1.61 -9.40 0.85
CA VAL A 97 1.18 -10.70 0.35
C VAL A 97 -0.18 -10.61 -0.34
N ASN A 98 -1.10 -9.81 0.20
CA ASN A 98 -2.45 -9.73 -0.36
C ASN A 98 -2.47 -9.25 -1.82
N PRO A 99 -1.75 -8.17 -2.24
CA PRO A 99 -1.74 -7.75 -3.65
C PRO A 99 -1.28 -8.86 -4.59
N VAL A 100 -0.29 -9.66 -4.17
CA VAL A 100 0.26 -10.81 -4.93
C VAL A 100 -0.74 -11.97 -4.98
N CYS A 101 -1.50 -12.21 -3.90
CA CYS A 101 -2.56 -13.22 -3.91
C CYS A 101 -3.74 -12.81 -4.80
N TRP A 102 -4.13 -11.53 -4.78
CA TRP A 102 -5.17 -11.01 -5.64
C TRP A 102 -4.82 -11.14 -7.12
N THR A 103 -3.57 -10.92 -7.51
CA THR A 103 -3.17 -11.08 -8.91
C THR A 103 -3.26 -12.52 -9.39
N LYS A 104 -3.00 -13.49 -8.48
CA LYS A 104 -3.13 -14.92 -8.77
C LYS A 104 -4.59 -15.37 -8.90
N LEU A 105 -5.49 -14.71 -8.19
CA LEU A 105 -6.92 -15.04 -8.16
C LEU A 105 -7.73 -14.29 -9.22
N SER A 106 -7.22 -13.18 -9.75
CA SER A 106 -7.91 -12.41 -10.79
C SER A 106 -7.61 -12.99 -12.18
N PRO A 107 -8.63 -13.45 -12.94
CA PRO A 107 -8.45 -13.99 -14.29
C PRO A 107 -7.97 -12.93 -15.31
N VAL A 108 -7.92 -11.66 -14.90
CA VAL A 108 -7.57 -10.51 -15.75
C VAL A 108 -6.15 -10.01 -15.50
N SER A 109 -5.49 -10.42 -14.40
CA SER A 109 -4.17 -9.93 -14.03
C SER A 109 -3.08 -10.92 -14.42
N ASN A 110 -2.16 -10.48 -15.28
CA ASN A 110 -0.96 -11.25 -15.58
C ASN A 110 0.05 -11.08 -14.44
N THR A 111 -0.03 -11.99 -13.45
CA THR A 111 0.86 -11.98 -12.27
C THR A 111 2.33 -12.03 -12.67
N GLY A 112 2.69 -12.80 -13.70
CA GLY A 112 4.07 -12.88 -14.21
C GLY A 112 4.57 -11.51 -14.66
N LYS A 113 3.83 -10.83 -15.54
CA LYS A 113 4.19 -9.48 -16.01
C LYS A 113 4.24 -8.43 -14.89
N LEU A 114 3.40 -8.55 -13.87
CA LEU A 114 3.46 -7.65 -12.71
C LEU A 114 4.75 -7.89 -11.91
N LEU A 115 5.11 -9.14 -11.66
CA LEU A 115 6.34 -9.49 -10.96
C LEU A 115 7.58 -9.10 -11.77
N ASP A 116 7.55 -9.26 -13.09
CA ASP A 116 8.61 -8.79 -13.98
C ASP A 116 8.74 -7.27 -13.91
N PHE A 117 7.62 -6.54 -13.94
CA PHE A 117 7.60 -5.08 -13.79
C PHE A 117 8.12 -4.63 -12.41
N ILE A 118 7.68 -5.27 -11.32
CA ILE A 118 8.22 -5.02 -9.98
C ILE A 118 9.73 -5.32 -9.94
N SER A 119 10.17 -6.37 -10.63
CA SER A 119 11.59 -6.73 -10.74
C SER A 119 12.38 -5.68 -11.51
N THR A 120 11.81 -5.06 -12.55
CA THR A 120 12.45 -3.93 -13.24
C THR A 120 12.63 -2.71 -12.32
N LEU A 121 11.62 -2.39 -11.49
CA LEU A 121 11.75 -1.35 -10.47
C LEU A 121 12.84 -1.70 -9.45
N ASN A 122 12.98 -3.00 -9.12
CA ASN A 122 14.03 -3.47 -8.22
C ASN A 122 15.45 -3.32 -8.79
N LEU A 123 15.62 -3.35 -10.12
CA LEU A 123 16.94 -3.24 -10.77
C LEU A 123 17.39 -1.80 -10.96
N GLU A 124 16.47 -0.85 -11.15
CA GLU A 124 16.81 0.58 -11.28
C GLU A 124 17.30 1.20 -9.96
N GLY A 125 16.83 0.70 -8.82
CA GLY A 125 17.28 1.13 -7.48
C GLY A 125 18.62 0.54 -7.01
N THR A 126 19.46 0.03 -7.90
CA THR A 126 20.81 -0.51 -7.60
C THR A 126 21.95 0.32 -8.20
N ASN A 127 21.64 1.42 -8.89
CA ASN A 127 22.64 2.32 -9.48
C ASN A 127 22.54 3.72 -8.85
N ILE A 128 22.88 3.84 -7.57
CA ILE A 128 23.35 5.09 -6.93
C ILE A 128 24.41 4.72 -5.91
#